data_AF-A0A831VX77-F1
#
_entry.id   AF-A0A831VX77-F1
#
_cell.length_a   1.000
_cell.length_b   1.000
_cell.length_c   1.000
_cell.angle_alpha   90.00
_cell.angle_beta   90.00
_cell.angle_gamma   90.00
#
_symmetry.space_group_name_H-M   'P 1'
#
loop_
_entity.id
_entity.type
_entity.pdbx_description
1 polymer ?
#
loop_
_entity_poly.entity_id
_entity_poly.type
_entity_poly.pdbx_seq_one_letter_code
_entity_poly.pdbx_strand_id
1 'polypeptide(L)'
;MIQGSWVNSPLFSYAVCRGTLAFIWFYQGLIPKLLYPHEDELAMSMAAGFSRSDAVQLATIAGVLEIAMAVVTLIFWRQRWPMLLTLAAMIGLLAFVILVQPMLLVAAFNPVTTNVAVAALSITSLHLLRVIGSDRE
;
A
#
# COMPACT_ATOMS: atom_id res chain seq x y z
N MET A 1 -2.88 16.83 -30.41
CA MET A 1 -3.48 16.88 -29.07
C MET A 1 -4.56 15.83 -28.99
N ILE A 2 -4.25 14.65 -28.44
CA ILE A 2 -5.26 13.62 -28.17
C ILE A 2 -5.78 13.88 -26.76
N GLN A 3 -6.71 14.83 -26.61
CA GLN A 3 -7.49 14.94 -25.37
C GLN A 3 -8.54 13.82 -25.40
N GLY A 4 -8.12 12.60 -25.07
CA GLY A 4 -9.05 11.49 -24.86
C GLY A 4 -9.95 11.82 -23.68
N SER A 5 -11.26 11.89 -23.91
CA SER A 5 -12.30 12.23 -22.92
C SER A 5 -12.22 11.43 -21.61
N TRP A 6 -11.61 10.24 -21.65
CA TRP A 6 -11.40 9.35 -20.51
C TRP A 6 -10.43 9.91 -19.45
N VAL A 7 -9.41 10.69 -19.87
CA VAL A 7 -8.39 11.23 -18.95
C VAL A 7 -8.95 12.36 -18.08
N ASN A 8 -9.95 13.09 -18.61
CA ASN A 8 -10.61 14.17 -17.89
C ASN A 8 -11.70 13.67 -16.92
N SER A 9 -11.96 12.36 -16.86
CA SER A 9 -12.99 11.81 -15.97
C SER A 9 -12.44 11.65 -14.54
N PRO A 10 -12.96 12.41 -13.56
CA PRO A 10 -12.52 12.28 -12.17
C PRO A 10 -12.87 10.90 -11.60
N LEU A 11 -14.02 10.34 -12.00
CA LEU A 11 -14.45 8.99 -11.63
C LEU A 11 -13.49 7.91 -12.13
N PHE A 12 -13.06 8.00 -13.39
CA PHE A 12 -12.11 7.06 -13.96
C PHE A 12 -10.76 7.15 -13.25
N SER A 13 -10.23 8.37 -13.10
CA SER A 13 -8.97 8.62 -12.38
C SER A 13 -9.04 8.10 -10.93
N TYR A 14 -10.19 8.27 -10.28
CA TYR A 14 -10.43 7.77 -8.92
C TYR A 14 -10.39 6.25 -8.87
N ALA A 15 -11.04 5.58 -9.84
CA ALA A 15 -11.05 4.14 -9.96
C ALA A 15 -9.65 3.58 -10.22
N VAL A 16 -8.86 4.24 -11.08
CA VAL A 16 -7.47 3.86 -11.33
C VAL A 16 -6.65 3.96 -10.05
N CYS A 17 -6.75 5.05 -9.29
CA CYS A 17 -6.03 5.21 -8.02
C CYS A 17 -6.42 4.11 -7.01
N ARG A 18 -7.73 3.92 -6.77
CA ARG A 18 -8.26 2.90 -5.85
C ARG A 18 -7.87 1.48 -6.26
N GLY A 19 -8.02 1.15 -7.54
CA GLY A 19 -7.69 -0.16 -8.08
C GLY A 19 -6.20 -0.46 -7.97
N THR A 20 -5.35 0.53 -8.26
CA THR A 20 -3.90 0.40 -8.11
C THR A 20 -3.50 0.19 -6.65
N LEU A 21 -4.07 0.96 -5.72
CA LEU A 21 -3.84 0.79 -4.28
C LEU A 21 -4.23 -0.61 -3.80
N ALA A 22 -5.41 -1.09 -4.19
CA ALA A 22 -5.87 -2.42 -3.85
C ALA A 22 -4.96 -3.51 -4.45
N PHE A 23 -4.54 -3.34 -5.71
CA PHE A 23 -3.60 -4.26 -6.34
C PHE A 23 -2.27 -4.31 -5.60
N ILE A 24 -1.69 -3.17 -5.22
CA ILE A 24 -0.40 -3.13 -4.51
C ILE A 24 -0.52 -3.83 -3.15
N TRP A 25 -1.54 -3.50 -2.34
CA TRP A 25 -1.79 -4.17 -1.06
C TRP A 25 -1.97 -5.67 -1.23
N PHE A 26 -2.75 -6.10 -2.23
CA PHE A 26 -2.98 -7.51 -2.51
C PHE A 26 -1.69 -8.23 -2.94
N TYR A 27 -0.93 -7.64 -3.85
CA TYR A 27 0.29 -8.22 -4.39
C TYR A 27 1.37 -8.36 -3.32
N GLN A 28 1.60 -7.30 -2.53
CA GLN A 28 2.57 -7.33 -1.44
C GLN A 28 2.14 -8.28 -0.32
N GLY A 29 0.83 -8.41 -0.08
CA GLY A 29 0.33 -9.36 0.92
C GLY A 29 0.43 -10.81 0.46
N LEU A 30 0.20 -11.06 -0.82
CA LEU A 30 0.15 -12.41 -1.37
C LEU A 30 1.54 -12.93 -1.72
N ILE A 31 2.31 -12.19 -2.52
CA ILE A 31 3.52 -12.71 -3.16
C ILE A 31 4.68 -12.81 -2.17
N PRO A 32 5.24 -11.71 -1.62
CA PRO A 32 6.43 -11.79 -0.77
C PRO A 32 6.14 -12.27 0.65
N LYS A 33 4.86 -12.43 1.04
CA LYS A 33 4.48 -12.78 2.42
C LYS A 33 3.79 -14.14 2.57
N LEU A 34 2.94 -14.55 1.63
CA LEU A 34 2.21 -15.83 1.74
C LEU A 34 2.75 -16.91 0.79
N LEU A 35 2.93 -16.60 -0.49
CA LEU A 35 3.33 -17.61 -1.50
C LEU A 35 4.84 -17.81 -1.53
N TYR A 36 5.61 -16.72 -1.48
CA TYR A 36 7.07 -16.73 -1.56
C TYR A 36 7.63 -15.81 -0.48
N PRO A 37 7.59 -16.23 0.82
CA PRO A 37 8.16 -15.46 1.92
C PRO A 37 9.57 -14.99 1.59
N HIS A 38 9.75 -13.69 1.41
CA HIS A 38 11.02 -13.13 0.97
C HIS A 38 12.01 -13.04 2.14
N GLU A 39 13.29 -13.33 1.88
CA GLU A 39 14.30 -13.34 2.93
C GLU A 39 14.46 -11.95 3.59
N ASP A 40 14.23 -10.86 2.87
CA ASP A 40 14.25 -9.51 3.44
C ASP A 40 13.13 -9.27 4.47
N GLU A 41 11.93 -9.81 4.24
CA GLU A 41 10.79 -9.72 5.18
C GLU A 41 11.07 -10.50 6.47
N LEU A 42 11.69 -11.68 6.32
CA LEU A 42 12.11 -12.49 7.47
C LEU A 42 13.29 -11.85 8.19
N ALA A 43 14.26 -11.29 7.46
CA ALA A 43 15.42 -10.62 8.02
C ALA A 43 15.03 -9.44 8.90
N MET A 44 14.05 -8.64 8.49
CA MET A 44 13.53 -7.55 9.32
C MET A 44 12.96 -8.06 10.65
N SER A 45 12.14 -9.13 10.61
CA SER A 45 11.57 -9.71 11.82
C SER A 45 12.66 -10.32 12.72
N MET A 46 13.63 -11.02 12.14
CA MET A 46 14.75 -11.58 12.90
C MET A 46 15.67 -10.49 13.48
N ALA A 47 15.88 -9.38 12.76
CA ALA A 47 16.61 -8.21 13.25
C ALA A 47 15.89 -7.53 14.44
N ALA A 48 14.57 -7.65 14.52
CA ALA A 48 13.77 -7.24 15.67
C ALA A 48 13.81 -8.24 16.85
N GLY A 49 14.58 -9.33 16.75
CA GLY A 49 14.80 -10.32 17.82
C GLY A 49 13.89 -11.55 17.79
N PHE A 50 13.09 -11.73 16.73
CA PHE A 50 12.22 -12.90 16.59
C PHE A 50 12.97 -14.12 16.05
N SER A 51 12.52 -15.32 16.44
CA SER A 51 13.01 -16.56 15.84
C SER A 51 12.58 -16.65 14.38
N ARG A 52 13.22 -17.51 13.58
CA ARG A 52 12.82 -17.71 12.17
C ARG A 52 11.38 -18.19 12.04
N SER A 53 10.91 -19.07 12.93
CA SER A 53 9.51 -19.53 12.92
C SER A 53 8.53 -18.40 13.21
N ASP A 54 8.87 -17.53 14.17
CA ASP A 54 8.03 -16.38 14.52
C ASP A 54 8.04 -15.32 13.41
N ALA A 55 9.19 -15.13 12.76
CA ALA A 55 9.31 -14.26 11.58
C ALA A 55 8.39 -14.71 10.44
N VAL A 56 8.31 -16.02 10.17
CA VAL A 56 7.38 -16.56 9.16
C VAL A 56 5.93 -16.34 9.57
N GLN A 57 5.59 -16.54 10.86
CA GLN A 57 4.24 -16.28 11.36
C GLN A 57 3.87 -14.79 11.26
N LEU A 58 4.78 -13.88 11.62
CA LEU A 58 4.58 -12.44 11.51
C LEU A 58 4.41 -12.02 10.05
N ALA A 59 5.24 -12.53 9.14
CA ALA A 59 5.09 -12.29 7.71
C ALA A 59 3.74 -12.78 7.18
N THR A 60 3.28 -13.95 7.65
CA THR A 60 1.97 -14.50 7.29
C THR A 60 0.82 -13.60 7.77
N ILE A 61 0.86 -13.18 9.03
CA ILE A 61 -0.15 -12.28 9.61
C ILE A 61 -0.17 -10.95 8.85
N ALA A 62 1.01 -10.37 8.59
CA ALA A 62 1.15 -9.16 7.79
C ALA A 62 0.54 -9.37 6.39
N GLY A 63 0.83 -10.48 5.72
CA GLY A 63 0.30 -10.78 4.39
C GLY A 63 -1.22 -10.85 4.35
N VAL A 64 -1.83 -11.48 5.35
CA VAL A 64 -3.30 -11.52 5.50
C VAL A 64 -3.88 -10.12 5.73
N LEU A 65 -3.25 -9.30 6.58
CA LEU A 65 -3.68 -7.93 6.84
C LEU A 65 -3.57 -7.03 5.59
N GLU A 66 -2.52 -7.22 4.79
CA GLU A 66 -2.33 -6.50 3.53
C GLU A 66 -3.41 -6.88 2.50
N ILE A 67 -3.72 -8.16 2.35
CA ILE A 67 -4.84 -8.62 1.51
C ILE A 67 -6.18 -8.08 2.02
N ALA A 68 -6.39 -8.07 3.34
CA ALA A 68 -7.59 -7.48 3.93
C ALA A 68 -7.69 -5.98 3.62
N MET A 69 -6.58 -5.24 3.66
CA MET A 69 -6.52 -3.83 3.28
C MET A 69 -6.86 -3.60 1.79
N ALA A 70 -6.45 -4.51 0.91
CA ALA A 70 -6.85 -4.46 -0.49
C ALA A 70 -8.38 -4.59 -0.64
N VAL A 71 -8.98 -5.58 0.02
CA VAL A 71 -10.43 -5.81 0.01
C VAL A 71 -11.18 -4.62 0.61
N VAL A 72 -10.73 -4.10 1.77
CA VAL A 72 -11.29 -2.91 2.41
C VAL A 72 -11.25 -1.71 1.48
N THR A 73 -10.14 -1.50 0.76
CA THR A 73 -9.99 -0.39 -0.19
C THR A 73 -11.02 -0.47 -1.32
N LEU A 74 -11.46 -1.67 -1.72
CA LEU A 74 -12.47 -1.87 -2.75
C LEU A 74 -13.90 -1.80 -2.20
N ILE A 75 -14.19 -2.47 -1.07
CA ILE A 75 -15.53 -2.50 -0.47
C ILE A 75 -15.97 -1.09 -0.03
N PHE A 76 -15.08 -0.36 0.65
CA PHE A 76 -15.37 0.96 1.17
C PHE A 76 -15.08 2.07 0.13
N TRP A 77 -15.60 1.88 -1.08
CA TRP A 77 -15.29 2.66 -2.28
C TRP A 77 -15.56 4.17 -2.19
N ARG A 78 -16.49 4.61 -1.33
CA ARG A 78 -16.81 6.04 -1.14
C ARG A 78 -16.29 6.61 0.18
N GLN A 79 -15.65 5.79 1.00
CA GLN A 79 -15.14 6.21 2.30
C GLN A 79 -13.71 6.72 2.21
N ARG A 80 -13.38 7.77 2.95
CA ARG A 80 -12.04 8.36 2.99
C ARG A 80 -11.05 7.59 3.88
N TRP A 81 -11.55 6.87 4.88
CA TRP A 81 -10.72 6.28 5.92
C TRP A 81 -9.74 5.20 5.41
N PRO A 82 -10.03 4.36 4.39
CA PRO A 82 -9.06 3.36 3.91
C PRO A 82 -7.78 4.00 3.34
N MET A 83 -7.92 5.16 2.67
CA MET A 83 -6.77 5.89 2.12
C MET A 83 -5.99 6.61 3.22
N LEU A 84 -6.65 7.09 4.28
CA LEU A 84 -5.97 7.64 5.44
C LEU A 84 -5.19 6.56 6.20
N LEU A 85 -5.79 5.38 6.35
CA LEU A 85 -5.12 4.22 6.95
C LEU A 85 -3.92 3.78 6.09
N THR A 86 -4.07 3.76 4.76
CA THR A 86 -2.96 3.48 3.85
C THR A 86 -1.83 4.50 4.01
N LEU A 87 -2.13 5.79 4.08
CA LEU A 87 -1.12 6.83 4.28
C LEU A 87 -0.38 6.66 5.62
N ALA A 88 -1.12 6.40 6.70
CA ALA A 88 -0.53 6.12 8.00
C ALA A 88 0.34 4.86 7.98
N ALA A 89 -0.11 3.81 7.29
CA ALA A 89 0.65 2.57 7.13
C ALA A 89 1.94 2.79 6.35
N MET A 90 1.93 3.59 5.26
CA MET A 90 3.16 3.86 4.49
C MET A 90 4.21 4.59 5.34
N ILE A 91 3.78 5.54 6.17
CA ILE A 91 4.67 6.25 7.11
C ILE A 91 5.20 5.27 8.17
N GLY A 92 4.31 4.46 8.76
CA GLY A 92 4.67 3.50 9.80
C GLY A 92 5.63 2.42 9.31
N LEU A 93 5.37 1.82 8.14
CA LEU A 93 6.22 0.80 7.52
C LEU A 93 7.59 1.38 7.14
N LEU A 94 7.63 2.59 6.59
CA LEU A 94 8.91 3.23 6.28
C LEU A 94 9.71 3.54 7.55
N ALA A 95 9.06 4.04 8.60
CA ALA A 95 9.71 4.26 9.90
C ALA A 95 10.24 2.95 10.48
N PHE A 96 9.47 1.86 10.38
CA PHE A 96 9.90 0.53 10.80
C PHE A 96 11.17 0.09 10.07
N VAL A 97 11.23 0.22 8.74
CA VAL A 97 12.43 -0.11 7.96
C VAL A 97 13.63 0.74 8.39
N ILE A 98 13.44 2.05 8.58
CA ILE A 98 14.51 2.96 9.01
C ILE A 98 15.12 2.50 10.34
N LEU A 99 14.29 2.05 11.27
CA LEU A 99 14.74 1.65 12.61
C LEU A 99 15.32 0.23 12.66
N VAL A 100 14.77 -0.70 11.87
CA VAL A 100 15.10 -2.14 11.97
C VAL A 100 16.12 -2.58 10.93
N GLN A 101 16.02 -2.12 9.69
CA GLN A 101 16.91 -2.53 8.60
C GLN A 101 17.20 -1.39 7.61
N PRO A 102 17.93 -0.34 8.05
CA PRO A 102 18.14 0.88 7.27
C PRO A 102 18.90 0.65 5.95
N MET A 103 19.65 -0.44 5.83
CA MET A 103 20.34 -0.79 4.59
C MET A 103 19.37 -1.05 3.42
N LEU A 104 18.12 -1.43 3.69
CA LEU A 104 17.10 -1.59 2.64
C LEU A 104 16.73 -0.25 1.98
N LEU A 105 16.98 0.89 2.62
CA LEU A 105 16.67 2.22 2.07
C LEU A 105 17.51 2.56 0.84
N VAL A 106 18.71 1.99 0.72
CA VAL A 106 19.64 2.22 -0.39
C VAL A 106 19.68 1.06 -1.38
N ALA A 107 18.86 0.03 -1.18
CA ALA A 107 18.73 -1.07 -2.12
C ALA A 107 18.16 -0.59 -3.46
N ALA A 108 18.50 -1.29 -4.55
CA ALA A 108 17.97 -0.99 -5.88
C ALA A 108 16.43 -1.05 -5.92
N PHE A 109 15.85 -1.96 -5.15
CA PHE A 109 14.41 -2.08 -4.90
C PHE A 109 14.13 -1.75 -3.43
N ASN A 110 14.11 -0.46 -3.10
CA ASN A 110 13.90 0.00 -1.73
C ASN A 110 12.43 0.32 -1.43
N PRO A 111 12.03 0.23 -0.14
CA PRO A 111 10.67 0.56 0.27
C PRO A 111 10.34 2.04 0.18
N VAL A 112 11.32 2.96 0.10
CA VAL A 112 11.07 4.41 0.04
C VAL A 112 10.22 4.74 -1.19
N THR A 113 10.65 4.27 -2.36
CA THR A 113 9.97 4.56 -3.64
C THR A 113 8.52 4.04 -3.65
N THR A 114 8.31 2.81 -3.18
CA THR A 114 6.97 2.20 -3.13
C THR A 114 6.06 2.94 -2.15
N ASN A 115 6.54 3.23 -0.94
CA ASN A 115 5.76 3.96 0.08
C ASN A 115 5.36 5.37 -0.41
N VAL A 116 6.28 6.09 -1.05
CA VAL A 116 6.00 7.42 -1.63
C VAL A 116 4.96 7.33 -2.74
N ALA A 117 5.08 6.36 -3.65
CA ALA A 117 4.10 6.17 -4.73
C ALA A 117 2.69 5.84 -4.19
N VAL A 118 2.60 4.93 -3.22
CA VAL A 118 1.32 4.56 -2.58
C VAL A 118 0.72 5.72 -1.80
N ALA A 119 1.54 6.50 -1.09
CA ALA A 119 1.11 7.72 -0.40
C ALA A 119 0.56 8.76 -1.39
N ALA A 120 1.25 8.99 -2.52
CA ALA A 120 0.79 9.91 -3.55
C ALA A 120 -0.55 9.46 -4.16
N LEU A 121 -0.69 8.18 -4.50
CA LEU A 121 -1.95 7.61 -4.99
C LEU A 121 -3.10 7.76 -3.97
N SER A 122 -2.79 7.58 -2.68
CA SER A 122 -3.77 7.75 -1.59
C SER A 122 -4.24 9.20 -1.47
N ILE A 123 -3.32 10.16 -1.54
CA ILE A 123 -3.63 11.61 -1.50
C ILE A 123 -4.46 12.00 -2.73
N THR A 124 -4.06 11.58 -3.93
CA THR A 124 -4.80 11.86 -5.17
C THR A 124 -6.19 11.23 -5.13
N SER A 125 -6.32 10.00 -4.63
CA SER A 125 -7.62 9.35 -4.44
C SER A 125 -8.51 10.15 -3.47
N LEU A 126 -7.98 10.64 -2.35
CA LEU A 126 -8.71 11.48 -1.41
C LEU A 126 -9.16 12.81 -2.03
N HIS A 127 -8.31 13.44 -2.84
CA HIS A 127 -8.65 14.65 -3.57
C HIS A 127 -9.80 14.39 -4.55
N LEU A 128 -9.68 13.34 -5.37
CA LEU A 128 -10.71 12.97 -6.36
C LEU A 128 -12.03 12.59 -5.71
N LEU A 129 -12.02 11.94 -4.54
CA LEU A 129 -13.25 11.64 -3.78
C LEU A 129 -14.02 12.92 -3.41
N ARG A 130 -13.31 14.02 -3.09
CA ARG A 130 -13.94 15.32 -2.80
C ARG A 130 -14.51 15.97 -4.06
N VAL A 131 -13.74 15.95 -5.16
CA VAL A 131 -14.18 16.50 -6.46
C VAL A 131 -15.47 15.81 -6.92
N ILE A 132 -15.50 14.48 -6.93
CA ILE A 132 -16.68 13.69 -7.30
C ILE A 132 -17.88 13.95 -6.36
N GLY A 133 -17.61 14.26 -5.09
CA GLY A 133 -18.64 14.64 -4.13
C GLY A 133 -19.27 16.00 -4.45
N SER A 134 -18.44 17.00 -4.76
CA SER A 134 -18.86 18.36 -5.09
C SER A 134 -19.64 18.46 -6.40
N ASP A 135 -19.36 17.61 -7.40
CA ASP A 135 -20.07 17.61 -8.68
C ASP A 135 -21.53 17.08 -8.57
N ARG A 136 -21.92 16.53 -7.41
CA ARG A 136 -23.23 15.92 -7.18
C ARG A 136 -24.17 16.77 -6.31
N GLU A 137 -23.68 17.89 -5.78
CA GLU A 137 -24.44 18.89 -5.00
C GLU A 137 -24.87 20.06 -5.89
#